data_AF-A0A968QRH5-F1
#
_entry.id   AF-A0A968QRH5-F1
#
_cell.length_a   1.000
_cell.length_b   1.000
_cell.length_c   1.000
_cell.angle_alpha   90.00
_cell.angle_beta   90.00
_cell.angle_gamma   90.00
#
_symmetry.space_group_name_H-M   'P 1'
#
loop_
_entity.id
_entity.type
_entity.pdbx_description
1 polymer ?
#
loop_
_entity_poly.entity_id
_entity_poly.type
_entity_poly.pdbx_seq_one_letter_code
_entity_poly.pdbx_strand_id
1 'polypeptide(L)'
;MDYFKIENIKNESGASAAIQNLQLDKYGQIIELLADFSLILPDVKENKQIVEQEINHQIAIYDIDEKPFALFMKRIMDKYIVTVDKKIREKTDMDMVEAMKICPQCAEKVLPKAKICKHCGYSFEISAMSNSHKNIAYEHLEKGKQFYTSGEYHKALEEFSIAIELKPDNGNAYYVRSLVHSKVGNHQEAENDLKEAASLGHKKAQEMLNAKQA
;
A
#
# COMPACT_ATOMS: atom_id res chain seq x y z
N MET A 1 -29.53 22.62 -4.98
CA MET A 1 -30.40 22.96 -3.84
C MET A 1 -30.04 24.37 -3.42
N ASP A 2 -30.99 25.28 -3.59
CA ASP A 2 -30.90 26.73 -3.35
C ASP A 2 -30.52 27.05 -1.90
N TYR A 3 -29.34 27.64 -1.64
CA TYR A 3 -28.95 27.98 -0.26
C TYR A 3 -28.83 29.48 0.04
N PHE A 4 -28.99 30.38 -0.92
CA PHE A 4 -28.93 31.82 -0.63
C PHE A 4 -29.92 32.62 -1.48
N LYS A 5 -31.22 32.46 -1.20
CA LYS A 5 -32.17 33.54 -1.48
C LYS A 5 -32.00 34.60 -0.40
N ILE A 6 -31.09 35.55 -0.63
CA ILE A 6 -31.11 36.85 0.05
C ILE A 6 -32.22 37.68 -0.62
N GLU A 7 -33.47 37.21 -0.53
CA GLU A 7 -34.63 37.94 -1.00
C GLU A 7 -35.44 38.33 0.23
N ASN A 8 -35.37 39.62 0.56
CA ASN A 8 -36.35 40.46 1.27
C ASN A 8 -35.73 41.31 2.39
N ILE A 9 -34.87 42.27 2.04
CA ILE A 9 -34.78 43.52 2.80
C ILE A 9 -34.69 44.68 1.80
N LYS A 10 -35.80 44.93 1.11
CA LYS A 10 -36.03 46.23 0.49
C LYS A 10 -36.73 47.13 1.51
N ASN A 11 -36.14 48.31 1.64
CA ASN A 11 -36.71 49.57 2.13
C ASN A 11 -36.61 49.80 3.63
N GLU A 12 -35.61 50.60 4.02
CA GLU A 12 -35.86 51.82 4.78
C GLU A 12 -34.72 52.81 4.54
N SER A 13 -35.06 53.96 3.97
CA SER A 13 -34.13 55.00 3.55
C SER A 13 -33.54 55.73 4.76
N GLY A 14 -32.30 55.38 5.09
CA GLY A 14 -31.44 56.07 6.04
C GLY A 14 -30.01 55.56 5.91
N ALA A 15 -29.00 56.36 6.29
CA ALA A 15 -27.59 55.98 6.22
C ALA A 15 -27.29 54.60 6.88
N SER A 16 -28.12 54.19 7.84
CA SER A 16 -28.09 52.88 8.50
C SER A 16 -28.38 51.68 7.56
N ALA A 17 -29.33 51.80 6.62
CA ALA A 17 -29.66 50.70 5.70
C ALA A 17 -28.59 50.51 4.62
N ALA A 18 -27.96 51.60 4.16
CA ALA A 18 -26.81 51.52 3.26
C ALA A 18 -25.62 50.81 3.94
N ILE A 19 -25.35 51.13 5.21
CA ILE A 19 -24.31 50.47 6.02
C ILE A 19 -24.64 48.99 6.24
N GLN A 20 -25.90 48.65 6.56
CA GLN A 20 -26.33 47.26 6.73
C GLN A 20 -26.23 46.45 5.43
N ASN A 21 -26.60 47.03 4.28
CA ASN A 21 -26.45 46.38 2.99
C ASN A 21 -24.98 46.19 2.60
N LEU A 22 -24.12 47.18 2.86
CA LEU A 22 -22.66 47.06 2.70
C LEU A 22 -22.05 46.00 3.61
N GLN A 23 -22.58 45.82 4.83
CA GLN A 23 -22.15 44.74 5.72
C GLN A 23 -22.60 43.38 5.19
N LEU A 24 -23.84 43.25 4.71
CA LEU A 24 -24.39 42.03 4.11
C LEU A 24 -23.63 41.59 2.84
N ASP A 25 -23.27 42.51 1.96
CA ASP A 25 -22.45 42.21 0.77
C ASP A 25 -21.05 41.69 1.14
N LYS A 26 -20.43 42.26 2.19
CA LYS A 26 -19.14 41.80 2.71
C LYS A 26 -19.23 40.40 3.30
N TYR A 27 -20.32 40.09 4.01
CA TYR A 27 -20.57 38.74 4.50
C TYR A 27 -20.77 37.74 3.36
N GLY A 28 -21.42 38.15 2.27
CA GLY A 28 -21.58 37.33 1.06
C GLY A 28 -20.24 36.94 0.43
N GLN A 29 -19.35 37.91 0.21
CA GLN A 29 -18.04 37.67 -0.41
C GLN A 29 -17.15 36.73 0.42
N ILE A 30 -17.18 36.85 1.75
CA ILE A 30 -16.43 35.95 2.64
C ILE A 30 -17.02 34.53 2.59
N ILE A 31 -18.35 34.39 2.54
CA ILE A 31 -19.01 33.07 2.42
C ILE A 31 -18.68 32.40 1.07
N GLU A 32 -18.68 33.16 -0.02
CA GLU A 32 -18.31 32.66 -1.36
C GLU A 32 -16.86 32.20 -1.40
N LEU A 33 -15.94 32.99 -0.85
CA LEU A 33 -14.53 32.63 -0.74
C LEU A 33 -14.33 31.32 0.06
N LEU A 34 -15.04 31.18 1.18
CA LEU A 34 -15.02 29.94 1.99
C LEU A 34 -15.62 28.74 1.25
N ALA A 35 -16.67 28.95 0.46
CA ALA A 35 -17.27 27.90 -0.36
C ALA A 35 -16.30 27.45 -1.46
N ASP A 36 -15.59 28.37 -2.10
CA ASP A 36 -14.59 28.09 -3.13
C ASP A 36 -13.38 27.34 -2.57
N PHE A 37 -12.87 27.71 -1.39
CA PHE A 37 -11.80 26.94 -0.74
C PHE A 37 -12.22 25.50 -0.40
N SER A 38 -13.51 25.25 -0.14
CA SER A 38 -14.06 23.90 0.09
C SER A 38 -14.05 23.00 -1.16
N LEU A 39 -13.94 23.62 -2.34
CA LEU A 39 -13.97 22.95 -3.64
C LEU A 39 -12.57 22.70 -4.18
N ILE A 40 -11.57 23.49 -3.76
CA ILE A 40 -10.28 23.51 -4.46
C ILE A 40 -9.23 22.58 -3.84
N LEU A 41 -9.09 22.35 -2.51
CA LEU A 41 -7.80 21.80 -2.04
C LEU A 41 -7.71 20.71 -0.93
N PRO A 42 -6.60 19.93 -0.95
CA PRO A 42 -6.39 18.67 -0.22
C PRO A 42 -5.63 18.79 1.11
N ASP A 43 -5.22 19.99 1.57
CA ASP A 43 -4.58 20.18 2.89
C ASP A 43 -5.33 21.21 3.76
N VAL A 44 -5.82 20.73 4.91
CA VAL A 44 -6.71 21.46 5.82
C VAL A 44 -5.98 22.58 6.56
N LYS A 45 -4.68 22.41 6.86
CA LYS A 45 -3.95 23.37 7.72
C LYS A 45 -3.65 24.67 7.00
N GLU A 46 -3.20 24.57 5.76
CA GLU A 46 -2.88 25.74 4.92
C GLU A 46 -4.15 26.52 4.58
N ASN A 47 -5.23 25.81 4.21
CA ASN A 47 -6.53 26.43 3.93
C ASN A 47 -7.09 27.18 5.14
N LYS A 48 -6.94 26.62 6.36
CA LYS A 48 -7.38 27.29 7.59
C LYS A 48 -6.63 28.61 7.81
N GLN A 49 -5.32 28.64 7.58
CA GLN A 49 -4.51 29.85 7.76
C GLN A 49 -4.86 30.95 6.76
N ILE A 50 -5.07 30.59 5.49
CA ILE A 50 -5.45 31.55 4.44
C ILE A 50 -6.79 32.21 4.79
N VAL A 51 -7.76 31.40 5.23
CA VAL A 51 -9.07 31.88 5.66
C VAL A 51 -8.96 32.79 6.88
N GLU A 52 -8.19 32.41 7.89
CA GLU A 52 -7.97 33.23 9.09
C GLU A 52 -7.30 34.58 8.73
N GLN A 53 -6.35 34.58 7.81
CA GLN A 53 -5.69 35.80 7.32
C GLN A 53 -6.66 36.73 6.61
N GLU A 54 -7.51 36.20 5.73
CA GLU A 54 -8.48 37.01 5.00
C GLU A 54 -9.54 37.61 5.94
N ILE A 55 -10.01 36.83 6.92
CA ILE A 55 -10.94 37.33 7.95
C ILE A 55 -10.33 38.51 8.70
N ASN A 56 -9.08 38.37 9.15
CA ASN A 56 -8.37 39.45 9.86
C ASN A 56 -8.15 40.68 8.98
N HIS A 57 -7.87 40.48 7.69
CA HIS A 57 -7.73 41.56 6.72
C HIS A 57 -9.04 42.35 6.56
N GLN A 58 -10.17 41.66 6.45
CA GLN A 58 -11.49 42.28 6.30
C GLN A 58 -11.95 43.01 7.57
N ILE A 59 -11.61 42.51 8.76
CA ILE A 59 -11.83 43.22 10.05
C ILE A 59 -11.06 44.54 10.04
N ALA A 60 -9.79 44.52 9.64
CA ALA A 60 -8.91 45.68 9.68
C ALA A 60 -9.31 46.78 8.69
N ILE A 61 -9.87 46.44 7.52
CA ILE A 61 -10.23 47.43 6.50
C ILE A 61 -11.51 48.20 6.84
N TYR A 62 -12.47 47.58 7.56
CA TYR A 62 -13.85 48.06 7.58
C TYR A 62 -14.42 48.48 8.93
N ASP A 63 -13.59 48.59 9.98
CA ASP A 63 -13.97 49.07 11.33
C ASP A 63 -15.24 48.39 11.87
N ILE A 64 -15.32 47.07 11.64
CA ILE A 64 -16.45 46.25 12.08
C ILE A 64 -16.27 45.99 13.57
N ASP A 65 -17.34 46.11 14.38
CA ASP A 65 -17.32 45.71 15.79
C ASP A 65 -16.80 44.25 15.89
N GLU A 66 -15.60 44.10 16.46
CA GLU A 66 -14.81 42.87 16.39
C GLU A 66 -15.58 41.67 16.95
N LYS A 67 -16.45 41.90 17.95
CA LYS A 67 -17.00 40.82 18.77
C LYS A 67 -18.19 40.11 18.11
N PRO A 68 -19.22 40.79 17.58
CA PRO A 68 -20.29 40.13 16.83
C PRO A 68 -19.77 39.47 15.54
N PHE A 69 -18.83 40.12 14.86
CA PHE A 69 -18.22 39.62 13.63
C PHE A 69 -17.39 38.36 13.87
N ALA A 70 -16.51 38.37 14.88
CA ALA A 70 -15.73 37.19 15.23
C ALA A 70 -16.61 36.00 15.63
N LEU A 71 -17.72 36.23 16.34
CA LEU A 71 -18.68 35.17 16.70
C LEU A 71 -19.42 34.61 15.48
N PHE A 72 -19.83 35.47 14.55
CA PHE A 72 -20.45 35.05 13.30
C PHE A 72 -19.49 34.22 12.44
N MET A 73 -18.25 34.71 12.27
CA MET A 73 -17.21 34.02 11.50
C MET A 73 -16.83 32.69 12.13
N LYS A 74 -16.70 32.62 13.47
CA LYS A 74 -16.46 31.36 14.17
C LYS A 74 -17.53 30.31 13.85
N ARG A 75 -18.81 30.68 13.81
CA ARG A 75 -19.91 29.75 13.48
C ARG A 75 -19.84 29.26 12.03
N ILE A 76 -19.41 30.09 11.10
CA ILE A 76 -19.21 29.68 9.70
C ILE A 76 -18.02 28.73 9.60
N MET A 77 -16.91 29.07 10.27
CA MET A 77 -15.70 28.24 10.30
C MET A 77 -15.95 26.87 10.91
N ASP A 78 -16.69 26.79 12.02
CA ASP A 78 -17.07 25.52 12.64
C ASP A 78 -17.85 24.63 11.65
N LYS A 79 -18.77 25.21 10.87
CA LYS A 79 -19.53 24.47 9.83
C LYS A 79 -18.66 24.06 8.64
N TYR A 80 -17.73 24.93 8.23
CA TYR A 80 -16.77 24.63 7.16
C TYR A 80 -15.88 23.45 7.54
N ILE A 81 -15.30 23.45 8.75
CA ILE A 81 -14.45 22.37 9.27
C ILE A 81 -15.19 21.03 9.21
N VAL A 82 -16.43 20.96 9.72
CA VAL A 82 -17.23 19.73 9.70
C VAL A 82 -17.48 19.22 8.27
N THR A 83 -17.69 20.13 7.33
CA THR A 83 -17.96 19.78 5.92
C THR A 83 -16.70 19.26 5.22
N VAL A 84 -15.56 19.91 5.45
CA VAL A 84 -14.25 19.48 4.93
C VAL A 84 -13.87 18.13 5.51
N ASP A 85 -14.01 17.95 6.83
CA ASP A 85 -13.75 16.67 7.51
C ASP A 85 -14.59 15.54 6.93
N LYS A 86 -15.86 15.81 6.58
CA LYS A 86 -16.73 14.83 5.92
C LYS A 86 -16.21 14.46 4.53
N LYS A 87 -15.89 15.45 3.67
CA LYS A 87 -15.37 15.21 2.32
C LYS A 87 -14.03 14.44 2.35
N ILE A 88 -13.16 14.73 3.32
CA ILE A 88 -11.88 14.02 3.48
C ILE A 88 -12.11 12.55 3.84
N ARG A 89 -13.03 12.28 4.78
CA ARG A 89 -13.40 10.89 5.13
C ARG A 89 -13.95 10.15 3.91
N GLU A 90 -14.89 10.76 3.18
CA GLU A 90 -15.48 10.16 1.97
C GLU A 90 -14.43 9.87 0.89
N LYS A 91 -13.49 10.78 0.65
CA LYS A 91 -12.37 10.55 -0.28
C LYS A 91 -11.45 9.44 0.20
N THR A 92 -11.11 9.43 1.49
CA THR A 92 -10.26 8.39 2.08
C THR A 92 -10.91 7.01 1.97
N ASP A 93 -12.22 6.92 2.21
CA ASP A 93 -12.98 5.69 2.07
C ASP A 93 -13.02 5.21 0.61
N MET A 94 -13.21 6.11 -0.36
CA MET A 94 -13.11 5.78 -1.79
C MET A 94 -11.72 5.28 -2.20
N ASP A 95 -10.66 5.99 -1.80
CA ASP A 95 -9.27 5.61 -2.09
C ASP A 95 -8.96 4.22 -1.47
N MET A 96 -9.49 3.93 -0.28
CA MET A 96 -9.38 2.61 0.34
C MET A 96 -10.10 1.52 -0.45
N VAL A 97 -11.29 1.80 -0.99
CA VAL A 97 -12.09 0.86 -1.80
C VAL A 97 -11.42 0.54 -3.13
N GLU A 98 -10.83 1.54 -3.81
CA GLU A 98 -10.09 1.35 -5.06
C GLU A 98 -8.78 0.58 -4.84
N ALA A 99 -8.10 0.79 -3.71
CA ALA A 99 -6.86 0.09 -3.38
C ALA A 99 -7.07 -1.36 -2.92
N MET A 100 -8.30 -1.80 -2.63
CA MET A 100 -8.56 -3.16 -2.14
C MET A 100 -8.01 -4.23 -3.09
N LYS A 101 -7.35 -5.24 -2.51
CA LYS A 101 -6.88 -6.41 -3.25
C LYS A 101 -7.95 -7.50 -3.25
N ILE A 102 -7.92 -8.38 -4.24
CA ILE A 102 -8.84 -9.53 -4.32
C ILE A 102 -8.16 -10.76 -3.71
N CYS A 103 -8.86 -11.47 -2.83
CA CYS A 103 -8.38 -12.75 -2.29
C CYS A 103 -8.35 -13.81 -3.39
N PRO A 104 -7.22 -14.47 -3.66
CA PRO A 104 -7.13 -15.45 -4.75
C PRO A 104 -7.90 -16.74 -4.47
N GLN A 105 -8.19 -17.05 -3.20
CA GLN A 105 -8.88 -18.28 -2.81
C GLN A 105 -10.41 -18.16 -2.86
N CYS A 106 -10.97 -16.97 -2.57
CA CYS A 106 -12.42 -16.80 -2.46
C CYS A 106 -12.99 -15.57 -3.18
N ALA A 107 -12.16 -14.84 -3.93
CA ALA A 107 -12.51 -13.62 -4.68
C ALA A 107 -13.05 -12.45 -3.83
N GLU A 108 -12.98 -12.55 -2.49
CA GLU A 108 -13.40 -11.48 -1.59
C GLU A 108 -12.51 -10.24 -1.74
N LYS A 109 -13.10 -9.04 -1.65
CA LYS A 109 -12.33 -7.79 -1.57
C LYS A 109 -11.71 -7.67 -0.19
N VAL A 110 -10.40 -7.49 -0.14
CA VAL A 110 -9.61 -7.48 1.08
C VAL A 110 -8.81 -6.19 1.16
N LEU A 111 -8.69 -5.64 2.36
CA LEU A 111 -7.86 -4.46 2.61
C LEU A 111 -6.41 -4.70 2.15
N PRO A 112 -5.74 -3.71 1.54
CA PRO A 112 -4.37 -3.86 1.03
C PRO A 112 -3.40 -4.39 2.10
N LYS A 113 -3.51 -3.82 3.31
CA LYS A 113 -2.65 -4.13 4.48
C LYS A 113 -3.02 -5.43 5.21
N ALA A 114 -4.13 -6.08 4.88
CA ALA A 114 -4.53 -7.28 5.59
C ALA A 114 -3.61 -8.46 5.25
N LYS A 115 -3.09 -9.10 6.30
CA LYS A 115 -2.21 -10.28 6.21
C LYS A 115 -2.98 -11.57 5.94
N ILE A 116 -4.25 -11.62 6.37
CA ILE A 116 -5.13 -12.79 6.27
C ILE A 116 -6.49 -12.35 5.72
N CYS A 117 -7.09 -13.17 4.85
CA CYS A 117 -8.46 -12.99 4.40
C CYS A 117 -9.42 -13.41 5.52
N LYS A 118 -10.24 -12.48 6.02
CA LYS A 118 -11.20 -12.76 7.09
C LYS A 118 -12.30 -13.76 6.70
N HIS A 119 -12.61 -13.86 5.41
CA HIS A 119 -13.67 -14.73 4.91
C HIS A 119 -13.24 -16.20 4.87
N CYS A 120 -12.08 -16.50 4.27
CA CYS A 120 -11.62 -17.88 4.05
C CYS A 120 -10.36 -18.29 4.82
N GLY A 121 -9.74 -17.38 5.57
CA GLY A 121 -8.50 -17.64 6.32
C GLY A 121 -7.21 -17.65 5.48
N TYR A 122 -7.27 -17.35 4.18
CA TYR A 122 -6.08 -17.31 3.30
C TYR A 122 -5.00 -16.35 3.81
N SER A 123 -3.78 -16.84 4.03
CA SER A 123 -2.62 -16.01 4.41
C SER A 123 -1.90 -15.47 3.17
N PHE A 124 -1.84 -14.14 3.05
CA PHE A 124 -1.16 -13.45 1.96
C PHE A 124 0.38 -13.47 2.11
N GLU A 125 0.89 -13.70 3.33
CA GLU A 125 2.34 -13.78 3.60
C GLU A 125 2.93 -15.11 3.09
N ILE A 126 2.19 -16.22 3.25
CA ILE A 126 2.66 -17.55 2.83
C ILE A 126 2.85 -17.63 1.31
N SER A 127 1.97 -17.02 0.50
CA SER A 127 2.13 -17.00 -0.96
C SER A 127 3.30 -16.13 -1.45
N ALA A 128 3.65 -15.07 -0.72
CA ALA A 128 4.83 -14.27 -1.02
C ALA A 128 6.11 -15.05 -0.69
N MET A 129 6.10 -15.80 0.42
CA MET A 129 7.22 -16.66 0.82
C MET A 129 7.39 -17.88 -0.09
N SER A 130 6.31 -18.52 -0.56
CA SER A 130 6.41 -19.70 -1.42
C SER A 130 6.97 -19.39 -2.80
N ASN A 131 6.69 -18.20 -3.34
CA ASN A 131 7.28 -17.75 -4.62
C ASN A 131 8.71 -17.21 -4.45
N SER A 132 9.00 -16.57 -3.31
CA SER A 132 10.36 -16.12 -2.97
C SER A 132 11.31 -17.31 -2.77
N HIS A 133 10.95 -18.27 -1.91
CA HIS A 133 11.81 -19.43 -1.63
C HIS A 133 11.96 -20.37 -2.83
N LYS A 134 10.90 -20.52 -3.66
CA LYS A 134 11.00 -21.29 -4.91
C LYS A 134 12.04 -20.66 -5.83
N ASN A 135 12.08 -19.33 -5.96
CA ASN A 135 13.08 -18.63 -6.77
C ASN A 135 14.49 -18.72 -6.16
N ILE A 136 14.63 -18.57 -4.85
CA ILE A 136 15.93 -18.60 -4.18
C ILE A 136 16.56 -20.01 -4.26
N ALA A 137 15.78 -21.08 -4.07
CA ALA A 137 16.26 -22.45 -4.24
C ALA A 137 16.76 -22.74 -5.66
N TYR A 138 16.05 -22.23 -6.69
CA TYR A 138 16.50 -22.33 -8.08
C TYR A 138 17.75 -21.50 -8.34
N GLU A 139 17.88 -20.31 -7.74
CA GLU A 139 19.08 -19.48 -7.87
C GLU A 139 20.34 -20.17 -7.32
N HIS A 140 20.25 -20.74 -6.12
CA HIS A 140 21.35 -21.53 -5.53
C HIS A 140 21.65 -22.78 -6.36
N LEU A 141 20.63 -23.45 -6.92
CA LEU A 141 20.84 -24.58 -7.82
C LEU A 141 21.64 -24.18 -9.07
N GLU A 142 21.33 -23.04 -9.70
CA GLU A 142 22.07 -22.57 -10.88
C GLU A 142 23.48 -22.08 -10.52
N LYS A 143 23.67 -21.40 -9.39
CA LYS A 143 25.01 -21.03 -8.89
C LYS A 143 25.88 -22.25 -8.62
N GLY A 144 25.34 -23.27 -7.97
CA GLY A 144 26.05 -24.53 -7.72
C GLY A 144 26.50 -25.21 -9.02
N LYS A 145 25.68 -25.19 -10.07
CA LYS A 145 26.06 -25.70 -11.39
C LYS A 145 27.19 -24.89 -12.02
N GLN A 146 27.18 -23.57 -11.89
CA GLN A 146 28.26 -22.71 -12.38
C GLN A 146 29.58 -23.04 -11.69
N PHE A 147 29.59 -23.15 -10.35
CA PHE A 147 30.79 -23.56 -9.61
C PHE A 147 31.25 -24.96 -9.99
N TYR A 148 30.33 -25.90 -10.20
CA TYR A 148 30.66 -27.24 -10.67
C TYR A 148 31.36 -27.21 -12.04
N THR A 149 30.85 -26.43 -12.99
CA THR A 149 31.48 -26.27 -14.31
C THR A 149 32.83 -25.56 -14.24
N SER A 150 33.03 -24.68 -13.27
CA SER A 150 34.31 -24.01 -13.00
C SER A 150 35.31 -24.87 -12.22
N GLY A 151 34.92 -26.08 -11.78
CA GLY A 151 35.75 -26.98 -10.98
C GLY A 151 35.85 -26.59 -9.49
N GLU A 152 35.09 -25.59 -9.05
CA GLU A 152 35.05 -25.12 -7.66
C GLU A 152 34.10 -25.99 -6.82
N TYR A 153 34.46 -27.27 -6.66
CA TYR A 153 33.55 -28.29 -6.13
C TYR A 153 33.05 -28.01 -4.70
N HIS A 154 33.86 -27.44 -3.81
CA HIS A 154 33.42 -27.10 -2.46
C HIS A 154 32.32 -26.03 -2.44
N LYS A 155 32.44 -24.99 -3.26
CA LYS A 155 31.39 -23.96 -3.40
C LYS A 155 30.13 -24.54 -4.03
N ALA A 156 30.29 -25.43 -5.01
CA ALA A 156 29.16 -26.13 -5.60
C ALA A 156 28.37 -26.95 -4.55
N LEU A 157 29.07 -27.67 -3.67
CA LEU A 157 28.42 -28.42 -2.58
C LEU A 157 27.64 -27.53 -1.61
N GLU A 158 28.18 -26.37 -1.27
CA GLU A 158 27.54 -25.40 -0.38
C GLU A 158 26.24 -24.87 -1.00
N GLU A 159 26.31 -24.39 -2.24
CA GLU A 159 25.14 -23.89 -2.98
C GLU A 159 24.06 -24.96 -3.18
N PHE A 160 24.45 -26.20 -3.51
CA PHE A 160 23.47 -27.28 -3.62
C PHE A 160 22.85 -27.67 -2.29
N SER A 161 23.59 -27.56 -1.18
CA SER A 161 23.05 -27.82 0.16
C SER A 161 22.01 -26.77 0.54
N ILE A 162 22.28 -25.50 0.27
CA ILE A 162 21.29 -24.42 0.45
C ILE A 162 20.05 -24.67 -0.40
N ALA A 163 20.21 -25.04 -1.68
CA ALA A 163 19.09 -25.35 -2.56
C ALA A 163 18.21 -26.50 -2.03
N ILE A 164 18.82 -27.50 -1.39
CA ILE A 164 18.13 -28.64 -0.76
C ILE A 164 17.44 -28.22 0.54
N GLU A 165 18.08 -27.41 1.39
CA GLU A 165 17.46 -26.88 2.62
C GLU A 165 16.21 -26.06 2.30
N LEU A 166 16.26 -25.26 1.24
CA LEU A 166 15.13 -24.46 0.79
C LEU A 166 14.04 -25.29 0.09
N LYS A 167 14.44 -26.36 -0.60
CA LYS A 167 13.53 -27.21 -1.39
C LYS A 167 13.94 -28.69 -1.31
N PRO A 168 13.56 -29.40 -0.23
CA PRO A 168 13.97 -30.78 0.00
C PRO A 168 13.30 -31.80 -0.93
N ASP A 169 12.26 -31.42 -1.67
CA ASP A 169 11.62 -32.26 -2.70
C ASP A 169 12.27 -32.09 -4.09
N ASN A 170 13.38 -31.36 -4.20
CA ASN A 170 14.06 -31.12 -5.47
C ASN A 170 15.06 -32.22 -5.81
N GLY A 171 14.59 -33.31 -6.42
CA GLY A 171 15.44 -34.44 -6.84
C GLY A 171 16.61 -34.05 -7.76
N ASN A 172 16.50 -32.94 -8.52
CA ASN A 172 17.62 -32.45 -9.33
C ASN A 172 18.79 -31.95 -8.47
N ALA A 173 18.51 -31.30 -7.33
CA ALA A 173 19.54 -30.74 -6.44
C ALA A 173 20.37 -31.86 -5.80
N TYR A 174 19.72 -32.91 -5.32
CA TYR A 174 20.38 -34.12 -4.84
C TYR A 174 21.21 -34.78 -5.93
N TYR A 175 20.68 -34.93 -7.15
CA TYR A 175 21.42 -35.56 -8.25
C TYR A 175 22.69 -34.78 -8.62
N VAL A 176 22.62 -33.46 -8.75
CA VAL A 176 23.83 -32.70 -9.10
C VAL A 176 24.84 -32.69 -7.95
N ARG A 177 24.38 -32.63 -6.69
CA ARG A 177 25.27 -32.73 -5.52
C ARG A 177 25.94 -34.09 -5.43
N SER A 178 25.25 -35.18 -5.79
CA SER A 178 25.83 -36.52 -5.84
C SER A 178 26.98 -36.63 -6.84
N LEU A 179 26.84 -35.97 -8.01
CA LEU A 179 27.93 -35.91 -8.99
C LEU A 179 29.13 -35.14 -8.47
N VAL A 180 28.90 -34.05 -7.71
CA VAL A 180 29.99 -33.27 -7.10
C VAL A 180 30.68 -34.07 -6.01
N HIS A 181 29.94 -34.72 -5.11
CA HIS A 181 30.49 -35.62 -4.10
C HIS A 181 31.35 -36.73 -4.74
N SER A 182 30.90 -37.31 -5.85
CA SER A 182 31.69 -38.29 -6.60
C SER A 182 32.98 -37.72 -7.19
N LYS A 183 33.02 -36.42 -7.54
CA LYS A 183 34.23 -35.75 -8.06
C LYS A 183 35.25 -35.45 -6.97
N VAL A 184 34.80 -35.15 -5.75
CA VAL A 184 35.69 -34.87 -4.60
C VAL A 184 36.09 -36.12 -3.81
N GLY A 185 35.59 -37.31 -4.18
CA GLY A 185 35.93 -38.59 -3.54
C GLY A 185 35.00 -38.98 -2.38
N ASN A 186 33.92 -38.23 -2.16
CA ASN A 186 32.92 -38.48 -1.12
C ASN A 186 31.89 -39.52 -1.61
N HIS A 187 32.34 -40.76 -1.78
CA HIS A 187 31.54 -41.80 -2.43
C HIS A 187 30.27 -42.18 -1.64
N GLN A 188 30.33 -42.14 -0.31
CA GLN A 188 29.18 -42.49 0.54
C GLN A 188 28.07 -41.44 0.45
N GLU A 189 28.45 -40.16 0.54
CA GLU A 189 27.54 -39.03 0.40
C GLU A 189 26.95 -38.98 -1.01
N ALA A 190 27.76 -39.27 -2.03
CA ALA A 190 27.28 -39.39 -3.40
C ALA A 190 26.21 -40.48 -3.55
N GLU A 191 26.40 -41.64 -2.93
CA GLU A 191 25.41 -42.72 -2.99
C GLU A 191 24.11 -42.36 -2.26
N ASN A 192 24.22 -41.70 -1.10
CA ASN A 192 23.06 -41.25 -0.33
C ASN A 192 22.23 -40.22 -1.12
N ASP A 193 22.88 -39.20 -1.68
CA ASP A 193 22.21 -38.20 -2.51
C ASP A 193 21.61 -38.80 -3.78
N LEU A 194 22.27 -39.78 -4.39
CA LEU A 194 21.76 -40.46 -5.58
C LEU A 194 20.49 -41.27 -5.27
N LYS A 195 20.43 -41.92 -4.10
CA LYS A 195 19.23 -42.62 -3.60
C LYS A 195 18.08 -41.65 -3.35
N GLU A 196 18.35 -40.51 -2.73
CA GLU A 196 17.34 -39.47 -2.49
C GLU A 196 16.84 -38.86 -3.80
N ALA A 197 17.73 -38.58 -4.74
CA ALA A 197 17.32 -38.12 -6.07
C ALA A 197 16.38 -39.15 -6.76
N ALA A 198 16.69 -40.44 -6.66
CA ALA A 198 15.89 -41.51 -7.25
C ALA A 198 14.52 -41.67 -6.56
N SER A 199 14.44 -41.56 -5.23
CA SER A 199 13.19 -41.59 -4.47
C SER A 199 12.28 -40.41 -4.84
N LEU A 200 12.88 -39.25 -5.10
CA LEU A 200 12.21 -38.03 -5.59
C LEU A 200 11.89 -38.06 -7.10
N GLY A 201 12.07 -39.19 -7.78
CA GLY A 201 11.67 -39.39 -9.17
C GLY A 201 12.68 -38.93 -10.23
N HIS A 202 13.94 -38.69 -9.86
CA HIS A 202 14.97 -38.30 -10.83
C HIS A 202 15.39 -39.49 -11.71
N LYS A 203 14.98 -39.49 -12.98
CA LYS A 203 15.17 -40.62 -13.93
C LYS A 203 16.61 -41.10 -14.05
N LYS A 204 17.58 -40.18 -14.26
CA LYS A 204 18.99 -40.58 -14.39
C LYS A 204 19.56 -41.18 -13.10
N ALA A 205 19.05 -40.76 -11.95
CA ALA A 205 19.50 -41.32 -10.67
C ALA A 205 19.01 -42.77 -10.53
N GLN A 206 17.76 -43.03 -10.91
CA GLN A 206 17.19 -44.38 -10.96
C GLN A 206 17.97 -45.28 -11.94
N GLU A 207 18.25 -44.79 -13.14
CA GLU A 207 19.06 -45.51 -14.14
C GLU A 207 20.45 -45.87 -13.60
N MET A 208 21.14 -44.91 -12.95
CA MET A 208 22.48 -45.14 -12.38
C MET A 208 22.47 -46.14 -11.22
N LEU A 209 21.44 -46.16 -10.38
CA LEU A 209 21.32 -47.13 -9.28
C LEU A 209 21.01 -48.53 -9.81
N ASN A 210 20.12 -48.63 -10.80
CA ASN A 210 19.78 -49.91 -11.43
C ASN A 210 20.98 -50.51 -12.16
N ALA A 211 21.80 -49.67 -12.82
CA ALA A 211 23.02 -50.11 -13.50
C ALA A 211 24.12 -50.61 -12.55
N LYS A 212 24.10 -50.24 -11.26
CA LYS A 212 25.03 -50.77 -10.25
C LYS A 212 24.61 -52.13 -9.68
N GLN A 213 23.34 -52.51 -9.88
CA GLN A 213 22.76 -53.73 -9.33
C GLN A 213 22.66 -54.86 -10.37
N ALA A 214 22.93 -54.56 -11.64
CA ALA A 214 23.00 -55.51 -12.76
C ALA A 214 24.44 -55.97 -12.99
#